data_AF-G5E3D2-F1
#
_entry.id   AF-G5E3D2-F1
#
_cell.length_a   1.000
_cell.length_b   1.000
_cell.length_c   1.000
_cell.angle_alpha   90.00
_cell.angle_beta   90.00
_cell.angle_gamma   90.00
#
_symmetry.space_group_name_H-M   'P 1'
#
loop_
_entity.id
_entity.type
_entity.pdbx_description
1 polymer ?
#
loop_
_entity_poly.entity_id
_entity_poly.type
_entity_poly.pdbx_seq_one_letter_code
_entity_poly.pdbx_strand_id
1 'polypeptide(L)'
;LKPGLNVALEGKKKLANDMTGLRQSLKDLKNELPWVERLDVTTEPVGNSAGQNGQTSLDTSDINAEDDFQREMCFYRQAQAAVLFALPHFHRLNVSTKRPDDYFAEMAKTDQHMQKIRRYKNQKFGFGGKKKGLKRNTKEAHGKGPHRPGKKGKNANKRP
;
A
#
# COMPACT_ATOMS: atom_id res chain seq x y z
N LEU A 1 -38.36 36.53 -40.70
CA LEU A 1 -38.88 35.37 -39.94
C LEU A 1 -40.07 35.86 -39.11
N LYS A 2 -41.22 35.16 -39.14
CA LYS A 2 -42.41 35.54 -38.37
C LYS A 2 -42.17 35.28 -36.87
N PRO A 3 -42.53 36.20 -35.95
CA PRO A 3 -42.49 35.91 -34.51
C PRO A 3 -43.45 34.74 -34.21
N GLY A 4 -42.94 33.70 -33.54
CA GLY A 4 -43.72 32.50 -33.15
C GLY A 4 -43.38 31.19 -33.85
N LEU A 5 -42.44 31.19 -34.82
CA LEU A 5 -41.96 29.95 -35.43
C LEU A 5 -40.88 29.30 -34.55
N ASN A 6 -41.28 28.34 -33.71
CA ASN A 6 -40.34 27.56 -32.91
C ASN A 6 -39.48 26.68 -33.82
N VAL A 7 -38.20 27.01 -33.94
CA VAL A 7 -37.20 26.14 -34.58
C VAL A 7 -36.68 25.20 -33.52
N ALA A 8 -36.85 23.90 -33.72
CA ALA A 8 -36.19 22.89 -32.89
C ALA A 8 -34.67 23.05 -33.08
N LEU A 9 -34.00 23.67 -32.11
CA LEU A 9 -32.54 23.69 -32.06
C LEU A 9 -32.10 22.27 -31.69
N GLU A 10 -31.73 21.46 -32.68
CA GLU A 10 -31.04 20.21 -32.41
C GLU A 10 -29.82 20.53 -31.55
N GLY A 11 -29.82 20.04 -30.30
CA GLY A 11 -28.73 20.28 -29.36
C GLY A 11 -27.41 19.84 -29.98
N LYS A 12 -26.34 20.62 -29.77
CA LYS A 12 -25.00 20.27 -30.24
C LYS A 12 -24.72 18.81 -29.89
N LYS A 13 -24.43 17.97 -30.90
CA LYS A 13 -24.07 16.57 -30.70
C LYS A 13 -22.92 16.50 -29.71
N LYS A 14 -23.11 15.77 -28.60
CA LYS A 14 -22.02 15.52 -27.64
C LYS A 14 -20.89 14.82 -28.39
N LEU A 15 -19.69 15.39 -28.35
CA LEU A 15 -18.52 14.78 -28.94
C LEU A 15 -18.17 13.51 -28.14
N ALA A 16 -17.75 12.45 -28.82
CA ALA A 16 -17.07 11.35 -28.15
C ALA A 16 -15.76 11.89 -27.58
N ASN A 17 -15.51 11.69 -26.28
CA ASN A 17 -14.35 12.23 -25.56
C ASN A 17 -14.26 13.77 -25.55
N ASP A 18 -15.28 14.45 -25.00
CA ASP A 18 -15.22 15.89 -24.74
C ASP A 18 -14.24 16.22 -23.60
N MET A 19 -13.00 16.47 -23.99
CA MET A 19 -11.90 16.86 -23.09
C MET A 19 -12.19 18.16 -22.34
N THR A 20 -12.98 19.07 -22.92
CA THR A 20 -13.29 20.36 -22.28
C THR A 20 -14.30 20.17 -21.14
N GLY A 21 -15.38 19.44 -21.40
CA GLY A 21 -16.36 19.06 -20.39
C GLY A 21 -15.76 18.20 -19.27
N LEU A 22 -14.85 17.27 -19.60
CA LEU A 22 -14.15 16.46 -18.60
C LEU A 22 -13.28 17.31 -17.67
N ARG A 23 -12.52 18.27 -18.22
CA ARG A 23 -11.69 19.18 -17.43
C ARG A 23 -12.52 20.11 -16.55
N GLN A 24 -13.65 20.59 -17.07
CA GLN A 24 -14.58 21.41 -16.30
C GLN A 24 -15.17 20.61 -15.13
N SER A 25 -15.66 19.40 -15.40
CA SER A 25 -16.20 18.50 -14.36
C SER A 25 -15.15 18.16 -13.30
N LEU A 26 -13.89 17.94 -13.71
CA LEU A 26 -12.78 17.72 -12.78
C LEU A 26 -12.56 18.96 -11.89
N LYS A 27 -12.62 20.16 -12.46
CA LYS A 27 -12.49 21.41 -11.69
C LYS A 27 -13.63 21.55 -10.68
N ASP A 28 -14.85 21.23 -11.08
CA ASP A 28 -16.04 21.34 -10.23
C ASP A 28 -16.05 20.31 -9.08
N LEU A 29 -15.46 19.12 -9.31
CA LEU A 29 -15.35 18.05 -8.31
C LEU A 29 -14.10 18.18 -7.41
N LYS A 30 -13.08 18.91 -7.85
CA LYS A 30 -11.81 19.01 -7.15
C LYS A 30 -11.97 19.87 -5.89
N ASN A 31 -11.86 19.25 -4.73
CA ASN A 31 -11.77 19.95 -3.45
C ASN A 31 -10.32 20.31 -3.13
N GLU A 32 -10.06 21.59 -2.86
CA GLU A 32 -8.72 22.11 -2.50
C GLU A 32 -8.45 21.96 -0.99
N LEU A 33 -8.51 20.73 -0.50
CA LEU A 33 -8.18 20.42 0.90
C LEU A 33 -6.68 20.19 1.08
N PRO A 34 -6.12 20.49 2.27
CA PRO A 34 -4.76 20.08 2.64
C PRO A 34 -4.57 18.57 2.43
N TRP A 35 -3.37 18.16 2.00
CA TRP A 35 -3.09 16.76 1.68
C TRP A 35 -3.38 15.80 2.86
N VAL A 36 -3.18 16.23 4.10
CA VAL A 36 -3.45 15.42 5.30
C VAL A 36 -4.92 15.01 5.45
N GLU A 37 -5.85 15.76 4.87
CA GLU A 37 -7.28 15.43 4.88
C GLU A 37 -7.67 14.52 3.71
N ARG A 38 -6.92 14.58 2.61
CA ARG A 38 -7.18 13.79 1.41
C ARG A 38 -6.51 12.41 1.46
N LEU A 39 -5.30 12.36 2.02
CA LEU A 39 -4.43 11.18 2.11
C LEU A 39 -4.24 10.45 0.77
N ASP A 40 -4.36 11.20 -0.33
CA ASP A 40 -4.29 10.70 -1.69
C ASP A 40 -2.82 10.54 -2.11
N VAL A 41 -2.45 9.36 -2.60
CA VAL A 41 -1.09 9.08 -3.06
C VAL A 41 -1.15 8.36 -4.39
N THR A 42 -0.52 8.95 -5.39
CA THR A 42 -0.36 8.35 -6.72
C THR A 42 1.11 8.03 -6.93
N THR A 43 1.45 6.74 -6.93
CA THR A 43 2.83 6.26 -7.08
C THR A 43 2.88 5.11 -8.07
N GLU A 44 3.98 5.04 -8.80
CA GLU A 44 4.38 3.85 -9.55
C GLU A 44 4.89 2.74 -8.59
N PRO A 45 4.85 1.46 -9.00
CA PRO A 45 5.40 0.37 -8.20
C PRO A 45 6.88 0.55 -7.86
N VAL A 46 7.30 0.15 -6.64
CA VAL A 46 8.73 0.14 -6.28
C VAL A 46 9.50 -0.84 -7.17
N GLY A 47 10.50 -0.35 -7.90
CA GLY A 47 11.40 -1.19 -8.69
C GLY A 47 12.20 -2.18 -7.84
N ASN A 48 12.49 -3.36 -8.38
CA ASN A 48 13.23 -4.40 -7.66
C ASN A 48 14.69 -3.96 -7.37
N SER A 49 15.01 -3.58 -6.14
CA SER A 49 16.38 -3.20 -5.73
C SER A 49 17.34 -4.40 -5.54
N ALA A 50 17.01 -5.59 -6.07
CA ALA A 50 17.69 -6.86 -5.76
C ALA A 50 18.36 -7.55 -6.96
N GLY A 51 18.69 -6.80 -8.02
CA GLY A 51 19.55 -7.27 -9.10
C GLY A 51 20.74 -6.34 -9.27
N GLN A 52 21.96 -6.85 -9.05
CA GLN A 52 23.15 -6.25 -9.63
C GLN A 52 23.00 -6.35 -11.14
N ASN A 53 22.53 -5.28 -11.80
CA ASN A 53 22.70 -4.94 -13.23
C ASN A 53 21.68 -3.87 -13.67
N GLY A 54 21.61 -2.74 -12.96
CA GLY A 54 21.19 -1.44 -13.53
C GLY A 54 19.85 -1.32 -14.28
N GLN A 55 18.96 -2.32 -14.27
CA GLN A 55 17.63 -2.24 -14.89
C GLN A 55 16.62 -1.75 -13.86
N THR A 56 16.60 -0.43 -13.74
CA THR A 56 15.61 0.38 -13.02
C THR A 56 14.37 0.61 -13.88
N SER A 57 13.63 -0.44 -14.21
CA SER A 57 12.23 -0.31 -14.61
C SER A 57 11.59 -1.70 -14.59
N LEU A 58 10.62 -1.90 -13.70
CA LEU A 58 9.56 -2.84 -14.03
C LEU A 58 8.57 -1.98 -14.81
N ASP A 59 8.72 -1.93 -16.12
CA ASP A 59 7.75 -1.24 -16.95
C ASP A 59 6.40 -1.94 -16.74
N THR A 60 5.42 -1.21 -16.19
CA THR A 60 4.07 -1.74 -15.90
C THR A 60 3.42 -2.36 -17.16
N SER A 61 3.89 -1.98 -18.35
CA SER A 61 3.48 -2.52 -19.65
C SER A 61 3.87 -3.99 -19.89
N ASP A 62 4.87 -4.51 -19.19
CA ASP A 62 5.38 -5.87 -19.40
C ASP A 62 4.80 -6.88 -18.41
N ILE A 63 3.90 -6.43 -17.54
CA ILE A 63 3.25 -7.30 -16.55
C ILE A 63 2.17 -8.09 -17.25
N ASN A 64 2.29 -9.43 -17.22
CA ASN A 64 1.23 -10.29 -17.70
C ASN A 64 -0.01 -10.15 -16.81
N ALA A 65 -1.05 -9.49 -17.30
CA ALA A 65 -2.29 -9.27 -16.58
C ALA A 65 -3.00 -10.58 -16.21
N GLU A 66 -2.76 -11.68 -16.93
CA GLU A 66 -3.36 -12.98 -16.67
C GLU A 66 -2.59 -13.80 -15.62
N ASP A 67 -1.38 -13.39 -15.25
CA ASP A 67 -0.62 -14.01 -14.15
C ASP A 67 -0.98 -13.34 -12.81
N ASP A 68 -1.85 -14.02 -12.05
CA ASP A 68 -2.30 -13.57 -10.73
C ASP A 68 -1.16 -13.24 -9.76
N PHE A 69 -0.06 -14.01 -9.76
CA PHE A 69 1.02 -13.79 -8.81
C PHE A 69 1.83 -12.54 -9.17
N GLN A 70 2.09 -12.34 -10.46
CA GLN A 70 2.78 -11.12 -10.93
C GLN A 70 1.92 -9.89 -10.69
N ARG A 71 0.62 -9.99 -10.98
CA ARG A 71 -0.34 -8.91 -10.77
C ARG A 71 -0.48 -8.54 -9.29
N GLU A 72 -0.62 -9.52 -8.41
CA GLU A 72 -0.68 -9.31 -6.95
C GLU A 72 0.64 -8.71 -6.41
N MET A 73 1.79 -9.16 -6.92
CA MET A 73 3.09 -8.58 -6.54
C MET A 73 3.19 -7.11 -6.94
N CYS A 74 2.68 -6.74 -8.11
CA CYS A 74 2.64 -5.34 -8.56
C CYS A 74 1.83 -4.47 -7.60
N PHE A 75 0.59 -4.89 -7.27
CA PHE A 75 -0.26 -4.17 -6.32
C PHE A 75 0.41 -4.02 -4.95
N TYR A 76 1.05 -5.08 -4.47
CA TYR A 76 1.80 -5.04 -3.22
C TYR A 76 2.95 -4.01 -3.27
N ARG A 77 3.72 -3.97 -4.36
CA ARG A 77 4.83 -3.01 -4.54
C ARG A 77 4.35 -1.58 -4.69
N GLN A 78 3.24 -1.36 -5.37
CA GLN A 78 2.63 -0.04 -5.49
C GLN A 78 2.14 0.47 -4.13
N ALA A 79 1.45 -0.37 -3.36
CA ALA A 79 1.05 -0.04 -2.00
C ALA A 79 2.27 0.24 -1.10
N GLN A 80 3.35 -0.53 -1.24
CA GLN A 80 4.61 -0.28 -0.54
C GLN A 80 5.21 1.08 -0.88
N ALA A 81 5.22 1.47 -2.17
CA ALA A 81 5.69 2.80 -2.62
C ALA A 81 4.89 3.92 -1.94
N ALA A 82 3.56 3.79 -1.95
CA ALA A 82 2.67 4.76 -1.35
C ALA A 82 2.91 4.93 0.15
N VAL A 83 3.10 3.83 0.89
CA VAL A 83 3.41 3.87 2.33
C VAL A 83 4.77 4.53 2.58
N LEU A 84 5.80 4.20 1.79
CA LEU A 84 7.13 4.82 1.91
C LEU A 84 7.10 6.32 1.61
N PHE A 85 6.25 6.75 0.68
CA PHE A 85 6.01 8.15 0.41
C PHE A 85 5.27 8.84 1.57
N ALA A 86 4.19 8.24 2.08
CA ALA A 86 3.31 8.87 3.05
C ALA A 86 3.89 8.96 4.47
N LEU A 87 4.62 7.93 4.93
CA LEU A 87 5.15 7.89 6.32
C LEU A 87 6.02 9.11 6.68
N PRO A 88 7.01 9.53 5.86
CA PRO A 88 7.77 10.75 6.12
C PRO A 88 6.90 12.02 6.16
N HIS A 89 5.85 12.10 5.33
CA HIS A 89 4.94 13.25 5.32
C HIS A 89 4.16 13.33 6.62
N PHE A 90 3.62 12.21 7.12
CA PHE A 90 2.95 12.16 8.42
C PHE A 90 3.88 12.56 9.57
N HIS A 91 5.13 12.09 9.57
CA HIS A 91 6.09 12.44 10.62
C HIS A 91 6.43 13.93 10.62
N ARG A 92 6.54 14.58 9.46
CA ARG A 92 6.73 16.05 9.37
C ARG A 92 5.54 16.82 9.93
N LEU A 93 4.33 16.26 9.79
CA LEU A 93 3.10 16.83 10.33
C LEU A 93 2.84 16.42 11.79
N ASN A 94 3.78 15.72 12.44
CA ASN A 94 3.65 15.18 13.80
C ASN A 94 2.42 14.27 14.01
N VAL A 95 1.99 13.54 12.97
CA VAL A 95 0.89 12.57 13.05
C VAL A 95 1.44 11.19 13.39
N SER A 96 0.87 10.55 14.44
CA SER A 96 1.24 9.18 14.81
C SER A 96 0.66 8.17 13.81
N THR A 97 1.53 7.33 13.25
CA THR A 97 1.17 6.37 12.17
C THR A 97 1.01 4.94 12.68
N LYS A 98 1.51 4.63 13.88
CA LYS A 98 1.44 3.28 14.45
C LYS A 98 0.29 3.18 15.44
N ARG A 99 -0.51 2.13 15.31
CA ARG A 99 -1.52 1.73 16.30
C ARG A 99 -0.80 1.26 17.58
N PRO A 100 -1.05 1.88 18.75
CA PRO A 100 -0.56 1.37 20.02
C PRO A 100 -1.19 0.02 20.38
N ASP A 101 -0.44 -0.86 21.04
CA ASP A 101 -0.94 -2.19 21.47
C ASP A 101 -2.05 -2.08 22.53
N ASP A 102 -2.03 -1.01 23.33
CA ASP A 102 -2.99 -0.72 24.41
C ASP A 102 -4.19 0.14 23.94
N TYR A 103 -4.36 0.31 22.63
CA TYR A 103 -5.49 1.03 22.04
C TYR A 103 -6.58 0.06 21.58
N PHE A 104 -7.54 -0.20 22.48
CA PHE A 104 -8.68 -1.07 22.25
C PHE A 104 -9.84 -0.29 21.59
N ALA A 105 -9.90 -0.37 20.26
CA ALA A 105 -11.01 0.11 19.45
C ALA A 105 -11.56 -1.06 18.62
N GLU A 106 -12.77 -0.90 18.09
CA GLU A 106 -13.36 -1.88 17.19
C GLU A 106 -12.48 -2.07 15.94
N MET A 107 -12.18 -3.33 15.63
CA MET A 107 -11.38 -3.70 14.45
C MET A 107 -12.31 -4.23 13.36
N ALA A 108 -11.90 -4.11 12.09
CA ALA A 108 -12.68 -4.59 10.95
C ALA A 108 -13.04 -6.10 11.00
N LYS A 109 -12.34 -6.90 11.82
CA LYS A 109 -12.63 -8.32 12.08
C LYS A 109 -12.52 -8.59 13.57
N THR A 110 -13.43 -9.42 14.09
CA THR A 110 -13.40 -9.83 15.50
C THR A 110 -12.21 -10.72 15.82
N ASP A 111 -11.75 -10.68 17.06
CA ASP A 111 -10.66 -11.53 17.53
C ASP A 111 -11.02 -13.01 17.43
N GLN A 112 -12.27 -13.38 17.72
CA GLN A 112 -12.78 -14.74 17.55
C GLN A 112 -12.62 -15.23 16.10
N HIS A 113 -12.94 -14.38 15.12
CA HIS A 113 -12.77 -14.71 13.70
C HIS A 113 -11.28 -14.89 13.34
N MET A 114 -10.40 -13.99 13.81
CA MET A 114 -8.97 -14.07 13.55
C MET A 114 -8.30 -15.29 14.22
N GLN A 115 -8.79 -15.70 15.39
CA GLN A 115 -8.36 -16.95 16.03
C GLN A 115 -8.76 -18.17 15.20
N LYS A 116 -9.97 -18.19 14.61
CA LYS A 116 -10.41 -19.28 13.72
C LYS A 116 -9.51 -19.38 12.48
N ILE A 117 -9.20 -18.26 11.83
CA ILE A 117 -8.27 -18.22 10.70
C ILE A 117 -6.89 -18.74 11.11
N ARG A 118 -6.37 -18.31 12.27
CA ARG A 118 -5.07 -18.76 12.78
C ARG A 118 -5.03 -20.26 13.03
N ARG A 119 -6.08 -20.83 13.66
CA ARG A 119 -6.23 -22.27 13.88
C ARG A 119 -6.21 -23.05 12.56
N TYR A 120 -6.99 -22.60 11.58
CA TYR A 120 -7.01 -23.20 10.24
C TYR A 120 -5.64 -23.14 9.55
N LYS A 121 -4.98 -21.98 9.54
CA LYS A 121 -3.65 -21.81 8.95
C LYS A 121 -2.61 -22.70 9.64
N ASN A 122 -2.63 -22.76 10.97
CA ASN A 122 -1.72 -23.61 11.73
C ASN A 122 -1.95 -25.10 11.45
N GLN A 123 -3.20 -25.53 11.31
CA GLN A 123 -3.54 -26.91 10.96
C GLN A 123 -3.07 -27.26 9.54
N LYS A 124 -3.30 -26.37 8.56
CA LYS A 124 -2.99 -26.61 7.14
C LYS A 124 -1.49 -26.49 6.84
N PHE A 125 -0.81 -25.50 7.42
CA PHE A 125 0.57 -25.13 7.05
C PHE A 125 1.60 -25.31 8.17
N GLY A 126 1.18 -25.68 9.39
CA GLY A 126 2.03 -25.65 10.58
C GLY A 126 2.13 -24.25 11.20
N PHE A 127 2.66 -24.16 12.42
CA PHE A 127 2.70 -22.92 13.21
C PHE A 127 3.66 -21.88 12.61
N GLY A 128 3.20 -21.00 11.73
CA GLY A 128 4.06 -20.01 11.06
C GLY A 128 4.65 -20.48 9.71
N GLY A 129 4.07 -21.53 9.11
CA GLY A 129 4.43 -22.00 7.77
C GLY A 129 5.69 -22.87 7.70
N LYS A 130 6.01 -23.35 6.49
CA LYS A 130 7.21 -24.17 6.21
C LYS A 130 8.44 -23.24 6.17
N LYS A 131 9.42 -23.44 7.06
CA LYS A 131 10.68 -22.69 7.03
C LYS A 131 11.50 -23.19 5.83
N LYS A 132 11.64 -22.37 4.77
CA LYS A 132 12.52 -22.59 3.59
C LYS A 132 12.84 -24.07 3.32
N GLY A 133 11.83 -24.89 3.03
CA GLY A 133 12.01 -26.32 2.70
C GLY A 133 12.47 -27.27 3.82
N LEU A 134 12.96 -26.80 4.97
CA LEU A 134 13.74 -27.63 5.90
C LEU A 134 13.00 -28.20 7.11
N LYS A 135 11.85 -27.66 7.57
CA LYS A 135 10.98 -28.27 8.62
C LYS A 135 9.67 -27.49 8.84
N ARG A 136 8.61 -28.18 9.28
CA ARG A 136 7.37 -27.54 9.80
C ARG A 136 7.65 -27.00 11.20
N ASN A 137 7.14 -25.80 11.49
CA ASN A 137 7.31 -25.19 12.80
C ASN A 137 6.21 -25.71 13.78
N THR A 138 6.59 -26.01 15.02
CA THR A 138 5.72 -26.58 16.06
C THR A 138 5.23 -25.50 17.03
N LYS A 139 4.16 -25.79 17.80
CA LYS A 139 3.57 -24.84 18.77
C LYS A 139 4.58 -24.33 19.80
N GLU A 140 5.51 -25.19 20.20
CA GLU A 140 6.56 -24.93 21.20
C GLU A 140 7.79 -24.19 20.64
N ALA A 141 7.84 -23.96 19.33
CA ALA A 141 8.94 -23.26 18.70
C ALA A 141 8.82 -21.74 18.93
N HIS A 142 9.13 -21.32 20.17
CA HIS A 142 9.28 -19.92 20.52
C HIS A 142 10.54 -19.37 19.86
N GLY A 143 10.36 -18.58 18.81
CA GLY A 143 11.44 -17.75 18.29
C GLY A 143 11.81 -16.71 19.34
N LYS A 144 12.92 -16.91 20.05
CA LYS A 144 13.64 -15.75 20.59
C LYS A 144 13.88 -14.85 19.38
N GLY A 145 13.34 -13.63 19.40
CA GLY A 145 13.60 -12.64 18.35
C GLY A 145 15.11 -12.55 18.11
N PRO A 146 15.55 -12.14 16.91
CA PRO A 146 16.97 -12.07 16.59
C PRO A 146 17.68 -11.32 17.72
N HIS A 147 18.52 -12.03 18.48
CA HIS A 147 19.39 -11.41 19.44
C HIS A 147 20.35 -10.56 18.61
N ARG A 148 20.11 -9.24 18.53
CA ARG A 148 21.12 -8.33 18.01
C ARG A 148 22.34 -8.56 18.90
N PRO A 149 23.49 -9.03 18.38
CA PRO A 149 24.67 -9.12 19.20
C PRO A 149 24.96 -7.71 19.70
N GLY A 150 24.81 -7.50 21.01
CA GLY A 150 25.19 -6.26 21.65
C GLY A 150 26.62 -5.97 21.25
N LYS A 151 26.84 -4.82 20.63
CA LYS A 151 28.17 -4.31 20.31
C LYS A 151 28.90 -4.22 21.66
N LYS A 152 29.77 -5.19 21.99
CA LYS A 152 30.63 -5.11 23.16
C LYS A 152 31.47 -3.85 22.97
N GLY A 153 31.08 -2.77 23.64
CA GLY A 153 31.91 -1.59 23.79
C GLY A 153 33.20 -2.07 24.43
N LYS A 154 34.30 -2.03 23.66
CA LYS A 154 35.63 -2.17 24.21
C LYS A 154 35.82 -0.98 25.13
N ASN A 155 35.70 -1.24 26.42
CA ASN A 155 36.05 -0.33 27.49
C ASN A 155 37.57 -0.14 27.39
N ALA A 156 38.00 0.95 26.75
CA ALA A 156 39.41 1.34 26.67
C ALA A 156 39.58 2.61 27.51
N ASN A 157 40.26 2.41 28.64
CA ASN A 157 40.93 3.39 29.49
C ASN A 157 40.06 4.36 30.31
N LYS A 158 39.90 4.00 31.59
CA LYS A 158 39.95 4.97 32.69
C LYS A 158 41.33 5.67 32.68
N ARG A 159 41.30 7.00 32.74
CA ARG A 159 42.40 7.91 33.10
C ARG A 159 42.72 7.71 34.61
N PRO A 160 43.83 8.21 35.18
CA PRO A 160 44.51 9.49 34.91
C PRO A 160 45.56 9.44 33.80
#